data_AF-A0A1Y3BE21-F1
#
_entry.id   AF-A0A1Y3BE21-F1
#
_cell.length_a   1.000
_cell.length_b   1.000
_cell.length_c   1.000
_cell.angle_alpha   90.00
_cell.angle_beta   90.00
_cell.angle_gamma   90.00
#
_symmetry.space_group_name_H-M   'P 1'
#
loop_
_entity.id
_entity.type
_entity.pdbx_description
1 polymer ?
#
loop_
_entity_poly.entity_id
_entity_poly.type
_entity_poly.pdbx_seq_one_letter_code
_entity_poly.pdbx_strand_id
1 'polypeptide(L)'
;MSALQSSVFRSSLQQLLSSTFTMLNCFHGLQPKHIIAIQQTRIKAMALQLIAIIHGSNVSALGLCDAFLSEMTTLKKLSIEHNVRMNEIINDMFEAIGSLNQPRPGTVGRILQPIFLNSSTSKICDLSNIVDNDALQDFKKITMTKGEIIEPIEKMDSSLKFTAGLVLEVPFTAILEHVKDIRNIRIKVQYPDQQIQLIQPKLNEFRIKTERKDDNNDYKLVTKISISSYGVWSGPSLIEINLLIDFRDISSSSLSTTQIYSSLLTKSSGIKSTRSEDNLVIEICKPVRLMIHPMKPKRCVI
;
A
#
# COMPACT_ATOMS: atom_id res chain seq x y z
N MET A 1 -7.97 -27.72 -5.63
CA MET A 1 -8.26 -26.46 -6.35
C MET A 1 -7.55 -26.50 -7.69
N SER A 2 -8.21 -26.10 -8.78
CA SER A 2 -7.50 -25.93 -10.06
C SER A 2 -6.44 -24.81 -9.92
N ALA A 3 -5.38 -24.85 -10.73
CA ALA A 3 -4.32 -23.83 -10.68
C ALA A 3 -4.86 -22.40 -10.86
N LEU A 4 -5.92 -22.25 -11.67
CA LEU A 4 -6.62 -20.99 -11.91
C LEU A 4 -7.41 -20.50 -10.69
N GLN A 5 -8.08 -21.39 -9.95
CA GLN A 5 -8.75 -21.03 -8.69
C GLN A 5 -7.74 -20.61 -7.63
N SER A 6 -6.57 -21.26 -7.60
CA SER A 6 -5.48 -20.91 -6.69
C SER A 6 -4.87 -19.53 -6.99
N SER A 7 -4.77 -19.13 -8.26
CA SER A 7 -4.26 -17.80 -8.62
C SER A 7 -5.25 -16.69 -8.28
N VAL A 8 -6.54 -16.88 -8.59
CA VAL A 8 -7.62 -15.90 -8.28
C VAL A 8 -7.77 -15.71 -6.77
N PHE A 9 -7.68 -16.79 -5.99
CA PHE A 9 -7.71 -16.71 -4.53
C PHE A 9 -6.57 -15.85 -3.98
N ARG A 10 -5.34 -16.10 -4.44
CA ARG A 10 -4.16 -15.34 -4.01
C ARG A 10 -4.24 -13.87 -4.41
N SER A 11 -4.69 -13.54 -5.63
CA SER A 11 -4.85 -12.15 -6.05
C SER A 11 -5.91 -11.43 -5.22
N SER A 12 -7.02 -12.11 -4.90
CA SER A 12 -8.09 -11.54 -4.06
C SER A 12 -7.61 -11.26 -2.64
N LEU A 13 -6.84 -12.18 -2.04
CA LEU A 13 -6.24 -11.97 -0.71
C LEU A 13 -5.24 -10.80 -0.72
N GLN A 14 -4.39 -10.73 -1.75
CA GLN A 14 -3.44 -9.61 -1.88
C GLN A 14 -4.19 -8.28 -2.01
N GLN A 15 -5.27 -8.22 -2.80
CA GLN A 15 -6.11 -7.04 -2.93
C GLN A 15 -6.77 -6.66 -1.59
N LEU A 16 -7.26 -7.63 -0.81
CA LEU A 16 -7.85 -7.38 0.51
C LEU A 16 -6.82 -6.84 1.50
N LEU A 17 -5.62 -7.42 1.53
CA LEU A 17 -4.51 -6.95 2.37
C LEU A 17 -4.02 -5.56 1.95
N SER A 18 -3.95 -5.28 0.65
CA SER A 18 -3.63 -3.93 0.14
C SER A 18 -4.71 -2.92 0.50
N SER A 19 -5.99 -3.28 0.35
CA SER A 19 -7.12 -2.40 0.67
C SER A 19 -7.17 -2.05 2.16
N THR A 20 -7.00 -3.05 3.04
CA THR A 20 -6.93 -2.80 4.49
C THR A 20 -5.71 -1.95 4.88
N PHE A 21 -4.57 -2.14 4.22
CA PHE A 21 -3.40 -1.28 4.41
C PHE A 21 -3.69 0.16 4.01
N THR A 22 -4.33 0.37 2.85
CA THR A 22 -4.73 1.70 2.39
C THR A 22 -5.75 2.36 3.32
N MET A 23 -6.74 1.59 3.81
CA MET A 23 -7.71 2.11 4.77
C MET A 23 -7.05 2.58 6.07
N LEU A 24 -6.08 1.84 6.60
CA LEU A 24 -5.39 2.21 7.84
C LEU A 24 -4.45 3.41 7.71
N ASN A 25 -3.86 3.62 6.52
CA ASN A 25 -2.79 4.62 6.36
C ASN A 25 -3.22 5.88 5.60
N CYS A 26 -4.27 5.82 4.77
CA CYS A 26 -4.72 6.97 3.98
C CYS A 26 -6.03 7.58 4.47
N PHE A 27 -6.80 6.89 5.31
CA PHE A 27 -8.04 7.44 5.86
C PHE A 27 -7.81 8.06 7.23
N HIS A 28 -8.35 9.26 7.41
CA HIS A 28 -8.21 10.11 8.59
C HIS A 28 -9.58 10.28 9.25
N GLY A 29 -9.61 10.56 10.56
CA GLY A 29 -10.86 10.67 11.31
C GLY A 29 -11.52 9.31 11.62
N LEU A 30 -10.80 8.20 11.42
CA LEU A 30 -11.27 6.87 11.78
C LEU A 30 -11.43 6.75 13.30
N GLN A 31 -12.64 6.40 13.74
CA GLN A 31 -12.91 6.07 15.13
C GLN A 31 -12.29 4.71 15.49
N PRO A 32 -12.02 4.43 16.78
CA PRO A 32 -11.44 3.16 17.21
C PRO A 32 -12.20 1.93 16.70
N LYS A 33 -13.54 1.99 16.67
CA LYS A 33 -14.39 0.93 16.10
C LYS A 33 -14.08 0.61 14.63
N HIS A 34 -13.79 1.64 13.82
CA HIS A 34 -13.41 1.48 12.42
C HIS A 34 -12.04 0.83 12.30
N ILE A 35 -11.06 1.31 13.07
CA ILE A 35 -9.69 0.78 13.06
C ILE A 35 -9.69 -0.70 13.44
N ILE A 36 -10.39 -1.05 14.51
CA ILE A 36 -10.53 -2.42 15.00
C ILE A 36 -11.23 -3.31 13.96
N ALA A 37 -12.27 -2.83 13.28
CA ALA A 37 -12.94 -3.61 12.24
C ALA A 37 -12.06 -3.86 11.00
N ILE A 38 -11.28 -2.85 10.57
CA ILE A 38 -10.31 -3.00 9.48
C ILE A 38 -9.21 -3.99 9.88
N GLN A 39 -8.69 -3.91 11.10
CA GLN A 39 -7.68 -4.84 11.62
C GLN A 39 -8.20 -6.28 11.74
N GLN A 40 -9.44 -6.48 12.21
CA GLN A 40 -10.06 -7.81 12.24
C GLN A 40 -10.15 -8.42 10.83
N THR A 41 -10.58 -7.62 9.85
CA THR A 41 -10.63 -8.03 8.45
C THR A 41 -9.23 -8.41 7.93
N ARG A 42 -8.23 -7.60 8.25
CA ARG A 42 -6.83 -7.86 7.89
C ARG A 42 -6.32 -9.17 8.51
N ILE A 43 -6.54 -9.40 9.80
CA ILE A 43 -6.12 -10.61 10.52
C ILE A 43 -6.77 -11.86 9.93
N LYS A 44 -8.07 -11.81 9.59
CA LYS A 44 -8.76 -12.89 8.88
C LYS A 44 -8.09 -13.21 7.55
N ALA A 45 -7.75 -12.17 6.77
CA ALA A 45 -7.03 -12.34 5.51
C ALA A 45 -5.61 -12.91 5.71
N MET A 46 -4.89 -12.46 6.74
CA MET A 46 -3.55 -12.98 7.08
C MET A 46 -3.59 -14.46 7.47
N ALA A 47 -4.60 -14.87 8.24
CA ALA A 47 -4.82 -16.27 8.61
C ALA A 47 -5.11 -17.15 7.40
N LEU A 48 -6.02 -16.72 6.51
CA LEU A 48 -6.31 -17.42 5.26
C LEU A 48 -5.08 -17.55 4.36
N GLN A 49 -4.28 -16.48 4.25
CA GLN A 49 -3.02 -16.49 3.52
C GLN A 49 -2.01 -17.47 4.12
N LEU A 50 -1.90 -17.51 5.45
CA LEU A 50 -1.01 -18.42 6.17
C LEU A 50 -1.41 -19.89 5.93
N ILE A 51 -2.70 -20.21 6.06
CA ILE A 51 -3.25 -21.55 5.77
C ILE A 51 -2.93 -21.95 4.32
N ALA A 52 -3.15 -21.04 3.37
CA ALA A 52 -2.90 -21.32 1.95
C ALA A 52 -1.41 -21.54 1.61
N ILE A 53 -0.50 -20.87 2.31
CA ILE A 53 0.95 -21.06 2.13
C ILE A 53 1.38 -22.40 2.74
N ILE A 54 0.95 -22.72 3.96
CA ILE A 54 1.33 -23.95 4.66
C ILE A 54 0.88 -25.20 3.90
N HIS A 55 -0.30 -25.17 3.30
CA HIS A 55 -0.86 -26.33 2.59
C HIS A 55 -0.48 -26.38 1.11
N GLY A 56 -0.03 -25.26 0.54
CA GLY A 56 0.14 -25.09 -0.91
C GLY A 56 1.55 -24.70 -1.36
N SER A 57 2.53 -24.59 -0.46
CA SER A 57 3.89 -24.17 -0.79
C SER A 57 4.92 -24.70 0.20
N ASN A 58 6.16 -24.95 -0.26
CA ASN A 58 7.31 -25.30 0.59
C ASN A 58 8.07 -24.07 1.10
N VAL A 59 7.47 -22.90 0.98
CA VAL A 59 8.02 -21.62 1.41
C VAL A 59 8.01 -21.50 2.92
N SER A 60 9.06 -20.90 3.49
CA SER A 60 9.09 -20.57 4.92
C SER A 60 7.97 -19.58 5.28
N ALA A 61 7.07 -20.03 6.16
CA ALA A 61 5.96 -19.24 6.68
C ALA A 61 6.26 -18.61 8.04
N LEU A 62 7.49 -18.74 8.56
CA LEU A 62 7.85 -18.30 9.91
C LEU A 62 7.61 -16.81 10.13
N GLY A 63 8.21 -15.95 9.30
CA GLY A 63 8.02 -14.51 9.43
C GLY A 63 6.57 -14.05 9.24
N LEU A 64 5.81 -14.71 8.34
CA LEU A 64 4.39 -14.42 8.15
C LEU A 64 3.56 -14.79 9.37
N CYS A 65 3.92 -15.90 10.03
CA CYS A 65 3.29 -16.33 11.28
C CYS A 65 3.61 -15.37 12.43
N ASP A 66 4.87 -14.96 12.60
CA ASP A 66 5.27 -14.02 13.64
C ASP A 66 4.56 -12.66 13.49
N ALA A 67 4.50 -12.14 12.27
CA ALA A 67 3.77 -10.91 11.98
C ALA A 67 2.26 -11.06 12.22
N PHE A 68 1.66 -12.20 11.86
CA PHE A 68 0.26 -12.49 12.18
C PHE A 68 -0.02 -12.51 13.70
N LEU A 69 0.83 -13.17 14.49
CA LEU A 69 0.68 -13.25 15.95
C LEU A 69 0.87 -11.88 16.61
N SER A 70 1.79 -11.06 16.10
CA SER A 70 2.00 -9.70 16.56
C SER A 70 0.79 -8.80 16.24
N GLU A 71 0.16 -8.94 15.07
CA GLU A 71 -1.04 -8.16 14.71
C GLU A 71 -2.24 -8.56 15.60
N MET A 72 -2.40 -9.87 15.87
CA MET A 72 -3.38 -10.38 16.83
C MET A 72 -3.19 -9.77 18.23
N THR A 73 -1.95 -9.71 18.71
CA THR A 73 -1.63 -9.11 20.02
C THR A 73 -2.00 -7.62 20.05
N THR A 74 -1.71 -6.90 18.97
CA THR A 74 -2.04 -5.48 18.82
C THR A 74 -3.55 -5.25 18.80
N LEU A 75 -4.30 -6.06 18.05
CA LEU A 75 -5.76 -6.01 18.01
C LEU A 75 -6.36 -6.26 19.41
N LYS A 76 -5.84 -7.25 20.15
CA LYS A 76 -6.31 -7.55 21.50
C LYS A 76 -6.15 -6.35 22.43
N LYS A 77 -4.98 -5.69 22.38
CA LYS A 77 -4.72 -4.48 23.15
C LYS A 77 -5.71 -3.36 22.81
N LEU A 78 -5.89 -3.06 21.51
CA LEU A 78 -6.77 -1.98 21.04
C LEU A 78 -8.25 -2.22 21.39
N SER A 79 -8.72 -3.47 21.31
CA SER A 79 -10.08 -3.83 21.69
C SER A 79 -10.33 -3.64 23.19
N ILE A 80 -9.38 -4.01 24.04
CA ILE A 80 -9.47 -3.80 25.49
C ILE A 80 -9.45 -2.30 25.82
N GLU A 81 -8.52 -1.55 25.21
CA GLU A 81 -8.35 -0.11 25.42
C GLU A 81 -9.61 0.70 25.06
N HIS A 82 -10.29 0.34 23.97
CA HIS A 82 -11.47 1.06 23.47
C HIS A 82 -12.79 0.35 23.76
N ASN A 83 -12.78 -0.76 24.50
CA ASN A 83 -13.94 -1.58 24.84
C ASN A 83 -14.84 -1.94 23.64
N VAL A 84 -14.24 -2.22 22.48
CA VAL A 84 -14.94 -2.59 21.25
C VAL A 84 -15.01 -4.11 21.15
N ARG A 85 -16.23 -4.64 20.95
CA ARG A 85 -16.46 -6.08 20.81
C ARG A 85 -15.76 -6.63 19.56
N MET A 86 -15.00 -7.71 19.75
CA MET A 86 -14.45 -8.50 18.65
C MET A 86 -15.51 -9.44 18.08
N ASN A 87 -15.38 -9.72 16.79
CA ASN A 87 -16.17 -10.70 16.07
C ASN A 87 -15.93 -12.12 16.61
N GLU A 88 -16.94 -12.98 16.54
CA GLU A 88 -16.90 -14.37 17.05
C GLU A 88 -15.68 -15.14 16.53
N ILE A 89 -15.40 -15.05 15.22
CA ILE A 89 -14.29 -15.78 14.59
C ILE A 89 -12.95 -15.33 15.15
N ILE A 90 -12.79 -14.03 15.45
CA ILE A 90 -11.55 -13.53 16.02
C ILE A 90 -11.35 -14.06 17.45
N ASN A 91 -12.42 -14.14 18.23
CA ASN A 91 -12.37 -14.75 19.56
C ASN A 91 -12.00 -16.24 19.48
N ASP A 92 -12.64 -16.99 18.57
CA ASP A 92 -12.32 -18.40 18.32
C ASP A 92 -10.85 -18.58 17.94
N MET A 93 -10.30 -17.66 17.12
CA MET A 93 -8.89 -17.66 16.74
C MET A 93 -7.97 -17.40 17.95
N PHE A 94 -8.33 -16.48 18.85
CA PHE A 94 -7.56 -16.23 20.08
C PHE A 94 -7.57 -17.44 21.01
N GLU A 95 -8.72 -18.08 21.20
CA GLU A 95 -8.83 -19.29 22.03
C GLU A 95 -8.02 -20.45 21.45
N ALA A 96 -8.17 -20.70 20.14
CA ALA A 96 -7.42 -21.72 19.43
C ALA A 96 -5.91 -21.51 19.56
N ILE A 97 -5.41 -20.30 19.25
CA ILE A 97 -3.98 -20.00 19.35
C ILE A 97 -3.49 -20.07 20.80
N GLY A 98 -4.30 -19.60 21.76
CA GLY A 98 -3.98 -19.64 23.19
C GLY A 98 -3.83 -21.06 23.76
N SER A 99 -4.48 -22.05 23.13
CA SER A 99 -4.34 -23.46 23.50
C SER A 99 -3.01 -24.10 23.04
N LEU A 100 -2.23 -23.41 22.20
CA LEU A 100 -0.98 -23.95 21.66
C LEU A 100 0.21 -23.69 22.60
N ASN A 101 0.93 -24.76 22.94
CA ASN A 101 2.20 -24.64 23.71
C ASN A 101 3.28 -23.84 22.95
N GLN A 102 3.35 -24.01 21.62
CA GLN A 102 4.23 -23.25 20.75
C GLN A 102 3.52 -22.93 19.43
N PRO A 103 3.17 -21.67 19.16
CA PRO A 103 2.48 -21.26 17.94
C PRO A 103 3.44 -21.22 16.75
N ARG A 104 3.82 -22.40 16.25
CA ARG A 104 4.62 -22.54 15.01
C ARG A 104 3.71 -22.49 13.79
N PRO A 105 4.21 -22.08 12.60
CA PRO A 105 3.39 -21.91 11.41
C PRO A 105 2.47 -23.10 11.11
N GLY A 106 3.01 -24.32 11.06
CA GLY A 106 2.22 -25.52 10.75
C GLY A 106 1.10 -25.80 11.75
N THR A 107 1.37 -25.64 13.05
CA THR A 107 0.38 -25.84 14.12
C THR A 107 -0.71 -24.76 14.08
N VAL A 108 -0.30 -23.51 13.88
CA VAL A 108 -1.21 -22.36 13.75
C VAL A 108 -2.11 -22.53 12.52
N GLY A 109 -1.56 -22.86 11.35
CA GLY A 109 -2.37 -23.11 10.15
C GLY A 109 -3.38 -24.25 10.34
N ARG A 110 -2.96 -25.35 10.98
CA ARG A 110 -3.83 -26.51 11.22
C ARG A 110 -4.98 -26.21 12.18
N ILE A 111 -4.74 -25.45 13.25
CA ILE A 111 -5.80 -25.14 14.23
C ILE A 111 -6.76 -24.06 13.73
N LEU A 112 -6.28 -23.13 12.87
CA LEU A 112 -7.10 -22.06 12.30
C LEU A 112 -7.98 -22.55 11.15
N GLN A 113 -7.52 -23.54 10.37
CA GLN A 113 -8.27 -24.08 9.23
C GLN A 113 -9.74 -24.47 9.53
N PRO A 114 -10.05 -25.26 10.58
CA PRO A 114 -11.44 -25.65 10.87
C PRO A 114 -12.35 -24.45 11.21
N ILE A 115 -11.80 -23.38 11.81
CA ILE A 115 -12.57 -22.17 12.14
C ILE A 115 -13.16 -21.55 10.88
N PHE A 116 -12.36 -21.42 9.81
CA PHE A 116 -12.82 -20.84 8.55
C PHE A 116 -13.71 -21.77 7.73
N LEU A 117 -13.51 -23.10 7.81
CA LEU A 117 -14.32 -24.07 7.07
C LEU A 117 -15.71 -24.29 7.69
N ASN A 118 -15.81 -24.21 9.01
CA ASN A 118 -17.06 -24.46 9.74
C ASN A 118 -17.88 -23.17 9.95
N SER A 119 -17.28 -22.00 9.73
CA SER A 119 -17.97 -20.72 9.85
C SER A 119 -18.74 -20.35 8.58
N SER A 120 -19.92 -19.75 8.75
CA SER A 120 -20.64 -19.17 7.62
C SER A 120 -19.94 -17.91 7.08
N THR A 121 -20.04 -17.68 5.78
CA THR A 121 -19.47 -16.48 5.12
C THR A 121 -20.01 -15.18 5.70
N SER A 122 -21.26 -15.16 6.16
CA SER A 122 -21.87 -14.02 6.84
C SER A 122 -21.16 -13.66 8.15
N LYS A 123 -20.72 -14.65 8.93
CA LYS A 123 -19.95 -14.41 10.17
C LYS A 123 -18.53 -13.94 9.88
N ILE A 124 -17.94 -14.41 8.76
CA ILE A 124 -16.61 -14.01 8.31
C ILE A 124 -16.60 -12.53 7.91
N CYS A 125 -17.62 -12.09 7.19
CA CYS A 125 -17.74 -10.72 6.65
C CYS A 125 -18.61 -9.79 7.50
N ASP A 126 -18.81 -10.10 8.78
CA ASP A 126 -19.62 -9.29 9.68
C ASP A 126 -18.97 -7.91 9.94
N LEU A 127 -19.70 -6.87 9.54
CA LEU A 127 -19.35 -5.45 9.69
C LEU A 127 -20.36 -4.71 10.56
N SER A 128 -21.24 -5.42 11.28
CA SER A 128 -22.30 -4.82 12.08
C SER A 128 -21.77 -3.85 13.14
N ASN A 129 -20.56 -4.09 13.66
CA ASN A 129 -19.89 -3.23 14.65
C ASN A 129 -19.50 -1.84 14.12
N ILE A 130 -19.66 -1.58 12.81
CA ILE A 130 -19.37 -0.28 12.18
C ILE A 130 -20.65 0.54 11.99
N VAL A 131 -21.81 -0.11 11.93
CA VAL A 131 -23.09 0.53 11.56
C VAL A 131 -23.92 0.78 12.81
N ASP A 132 -23.58 1.85 13.52
CA ASP A 132 -24.37 2.38 14.64
C ASP A 132 -25.28 3.53 14.20
N ASN A 133 -26.19 3.96 15.07
CA ASN A 133 -27.08 5.10 14.82
C ASN A 133 -26.32 6.41 14.45
N ASP A 134 -25.10 6.58 14.96
CA ASP A 134 -24.24 7.75 14.67
C ASP A 134 -23.27 7.53 13.50
N ALA A 135 -23.28 6.36 12.86
CA ALA A 135 -22.31 6.00 11.82
C ALA A 135 -22.28 7.01 10.66
N LEU A 136 -23.43 7.58 10.28
CA LEU A 136 -23.49 8.57 9.21
C LEU A 136 -22.70 9.85 9.56
N GLN A 137 -22.73 10.30 10.81
CA GLN A 137 -21.98 11.48 11.25
C GLN A 137 -20.49 11.17 11.38
N ASP A 138 -20.16 9.96 11.81
CA ASP A 138 -18.78 9.48 11.86
C ASP A 138 -18.18 9.43 10.45
N PHE A 139 -18.91 8.89 9.47
CA PHE A 139 -18.44 8.80 8.08
C PHE A 139 -18.22 10.17 7.42
N LYS A 140 -19.00 11.20 7.79
CA LYS A 140 -18.81 12.56 7.26
C LYS A 140 -17.48 13.19 7.69
N LYS A 141 -16.92 12.77 8.82
CA LYS A 141 -15.63 13.26 9.32
C LYS A 141 -14.45 12.52 8.70
N ILE A 142 -14.70 11.37 8.07
CA ILE A 142 -13.66 10.57 7.47
C ILE A 142 -13.21 11.24 6.17
N THR A 143 -11.90 11.47 6.09
CA THR A 143 -11.27 12.02 4.88
C THR A 143 -10.15 11.08 4.42
N MET A 144 -9.78 11.18 3.16
CA MET A 144 -8.74 10.33 2.58
C MET A 144 -7.65 11.21 1.99
N THR A 145 -6.38 10.85 2.20
CA THR A 145 -5.26 11.47 1.48
C THR A 145 -5.45 11.26 -0.02
N LYS A 146 -5.39 12.35 -0.77
CA LYS A 146 -5.52 12.33 -2.24
C LYS A 146 -4.50 13.26 -2.86
N GLY A 147 -4.07 12.90 -4.06
CA GLY A 147 -3.21 13.74 -4.90
C GLY A 147 -3.89 14.05 -6.22
N GLU A 148 -3.57 15.22 -6.77
CA GLU A 148 -3.91 15.60 -8.13
C GLU A 148 -2.68 16.22 -8.80
N ILE A 149 -2.26 15.66 -9.93
CA ILE A 149 -1.17 16.21 -10.74
C ILE A 149 -1.78 17.30 -11.64
N ILE A 150 -1.34 18.54 -11.44
CA ILE A 150 -1.77 19.70 -12.23
C ILE A 150 -0.83 19.92 -13.41
N GLU A 151 0.46 19.71 -13.17
CA GLU A 151 1.52 19.77 -14.17
C GLU A 151 2.49 18.61 -13.91
N PRO A 152 2.93 17.87 -14.93
CA PRO A 152 2.70 18.08 -16.35
C PRO A 152 1.28 17.66 -16.79
N ILE A 153 0.78 18.25 -17.87
CA ILE A 153 -0.53 17.89 -18.46
C ILE A 153 -0.30 16.76 -19.47
N GLU A 154 -1.12 15.72 -19.41
CA GLU A 154 -1.11 14.64 -20.41
C GLU A 154 -1.40 15.22 -21.80
N LYS A 155 -0.38 15.24 -22.67
CA LYS A 155 -0.47 15.70 -24.05
C LYS A 155 0.00 14.59 -24.97
N MET A 156 -0.94 13.96 -25.66
CA MET A 156 -0.65 12.83 -26.56
C MET A 156 0.07 13.26 -27.84
N ASP A 157 -0.16 14.50 -28.31
CA ASP A 157 0.33 14.96 -29.62
C ASP A 157 1.67 15.69 -29.59
N SER A 158 2.23 15.98 -28.40
CA SER A 158 3.48 16.73 -28.26
C SER A 158 4.55 15.91 -27.53
N SER A 159 5.66 15.64 -28.22
CA SER A 159 6.84 15.01 -27.60
C SER A 159 7.80 16.06 -27.04
N LEU A 160 8.22 15.87 -25.79
CA LEU A 160 9.29 16.64 -25.17
C LEU A 160 10.64 16.16 -25.72
N LYS A 161 11.27 16.99 -26.55
CA LYS A 161 12.56 16.70 -27.19
C LYS A 161 13.70 17.19 -26.30
N PHE A 162 14.68 16.34 -26.05
CA PHE A 162 15.91 16.72 -25.34
C PHE A 162 17.11 15.96 -25.88
N THR A 163 18.33 16.44 -25.64
CA THR A 163 19.54 15.76 -26.12
C THR A 163 19.88 14.55 -25.23
N ALA A 164 20.06 13.38 -25.84
CA ALA A 164 20.46 12.16 -25.16
C ALA A 164 21.79 12.36 -24.41
N GLY A 165 21.87 11.84 -23.18
CA GLY A 165 23.00 12.06 -22.28
C GLY A 165 22.91 13.33 -21.43
N LEU A 166 21.91 14.20 -21.68
CA LEU A 166 21.56 15.32 -20.79
C LEU A 166 20.33 14.98 -19.95
N VAL A 167 20.18 15.71 -18.84
CA VAL A 167 18.99 15.62 -17.98
C VAL A 167 17.92 16.56 -18.50
N LEU A 168 16.71 16.05 -18.70
CA LEU A 168 15.52 16.85 -18.96
C LEU A 168 14.85 17.17 -17.63
N GLU A 169 14.69 18.46 -17.31
CA GLU A 169 13.85 18.89 -16.20
C GLU A 169 12.40 19.05 -16.67
N VAL A 170 11.49 18.29 -16.06
CA VAL A 170 10.05 18.46 -16.28
C VAL A 170 9.45 19.16 -15.06
N PRO A 171 8.76 20.31 -15.23
CA PRO A 171 8.06 20.95 -14.13
C PRO A 171 6.96 20.01 -13.61
N PHE A 172 6.87 19.90 -12.29
CA PHE A 172 5.90 19.06 -11.63
C PHE A 172 5.19 19.85 -10.53
N THR A 173 3.89 20.03 -10.71
CA THR A 173 3.01 20.67 -9.74
C THR A 173 1.89 19.71 -9.38
N ALA A 174 1.75 19.41 -8.09
CA ALA A 174 0.66 18.58 -7.58
C ALA A 174 -0.03 19.24 -6.39
N ILE A 175 -1.35 19.02 -6.29
CA ILE A 175 -2.15 19.35 -5.12
C ILE A 175 -2.29 18.07 -4.29
N LEU A 176 -2.04 18.21 -2.99
CA LEU A 176 -2.10 17.15 -2.01
C LEU A 176 -3.14 17.54 -0.97
N GLU A 177 -4.13 16.69 -0.75
CA GLU A 177 -5.18 16.92 0.24
C GLU A 177 -5.07 15.93 1.39
N HIS A 178 -5.30 16.39 2.61
CA HIS A 178 -5.32 15.57 3.82
C HIS A 178 -4.03 14.75 4.02
N VAL A 179 -2.85 15.35 3.87
CA VAL A 179 -1.57 14.65 4.05
C VAL A 179 -1.09 14.76 5.50
N LYS A 180 -0.86 13.62 6.13
CA LYS A 180 -0.30 13.53 7.49
C LYS A 180 1.21 13.80 7.55
N ASP A 181 1.97 13.20 6.64
CA ASP A 181 3.44 13.36 6.61
C ASP A 181 3.94 13.50 5.17
N ILE A 182 4.44 14.70 4.84
CA ILE A 182 5.01 15.01 3.53
C ILE A 182 6.30 14.23 3.24
N ARG A 183 7.00 13.74 4.28
CA ARG A 183 8.25 12.97 4.11
C ARG A 183 8.01 11.62 3.47
N ASN A 184 6.78 11.11 3.50
CA ASN A 184 6.43 9.85 2.87
C ASN A 184 6.01 10.01 1.40
N ILE A 185 5.84 11.24 0.91
CA ILE A 185 5.48 11.48 -0.49
C ILE A 185 6.66 11.13 -1.40
N ARG A 186 6.40 10.38 -2.46
CA ARG A 186 7.36 10.11 -3.55
C ARG A 186 6.68 10.33 -4.89
N ILE A 187 7.48 10.74 -5.86
CA ILE A 187 7.10 10.79 -7.26
C ILE A 187 7.67 9.53 -7.93
N LYS A 188 6.81 8.74 -8.55
CA LYS A 188 7.17 7.54 -9.31
C LYS A 188 7.24 7.90 -10.78
N VAL A 189 8.39 7.64 -11.39
CA VAL A 189 8.59 7.76 -12.83
C VAL A 189 8.85 6.36 -13.36
N GLN A 190 7.94 5.86 -14.20
CA GLN A 190 8.08 4.59 -14.88
C GLN A 190 8.51 4.84 -16.33
N TYR A 191 9.65 4.27 -16.68
CA TYR A 191 10.27 4.36 -17.98
C TYR A 191 9.79 3.25 -18.93
N PRO A 192 9.99 3.41 -20.26
CA PRO A 192 9.54 2.44 -21.26
C PRO A 192 10.21 1.07 -21.14
N ASP A 193 11.41 1.03 -20.58
CA ASP A 193 12.20 -0.17 -20.29
C ASP A 193 11.80 -0.85 -18.97
N GLN A 194 10.65 -0.45 -18.40
CA GLN A 194 10.12 -0.91 -17.11
C GLN A 194 10.97 -0.53 -15.90
N GLN A 195 12.00 0.31 -16.06
CA GLN A 195 12.70 0.88 -14.92
C GLN A 195 11.76 1.83 -14.18
N ILE A 196 11.78 1.76 -12.85
CA ILE A 196 11.00 2.64 -11.98
C ILE A 196 11.99 3.45 -11.16
N GLN A 197 11.86 4.77 -11.24
CA GLN A 197 12.60 5.69 -10.39
C GLN A 197 11.64 6.34 -9.39
N LEU A 198 12.05 6.34 -8.14
CA LEU A 198 11.33 6.99 -7.06
C LEU A 198 12.11 8.20 -6.60
N ILE A 199 11.47 9.36 -6.72
CA ILE A 199 12.08 10.65 -6.42
C ILE A 199 11.44 11.15 -5.14
N GLN A 200 12.28 11.45 -4.15
CA GLN A 200 11.86 12.13 -2.93
C GLN A 200 11.92 13.64 -3.15
N PRO A 201 10.78 14.35 -3.13
CA PRO A 201 10.80 15.81 -3.24
C PRO A 201 11.44 16.44 -2.00
N LYS A 202 12.03 17.62 -2.15
CA LYS A 202 12.62 18.34 -1.02
C LYS A 202 11.51 18.91 -0.16
N LEU A 203 11.72 18.96 1.16
CA LEU A 203 10.71 19.49 2.09
C LEU A 203 10.33 20.95 1.80
N ASN A 204 11.28 21.75 1.31
CA ASN A 204 11.06 23.15 0.96
C ASN A 204 10.23 23.34 -0.33
N GLU A 205 9.99 22.28 -1.10
CA GLU A 205 9.16 22.30 -2.31
C GLU A 205 7.66 22.13 -2.01
N PHE A 206 7.32 21.78 -0.77
CA PHE A 206 5.95 21.72 -0.29
C PHE A 206 5.55 23.08 0.27
N ARG A 207 4.48 23.64 -0.29
CA ARG A 207 3.84 24.86 0.22
C ARG A 207 2.51 24.50 0.87
N ILE A 208 2.30 24.94 2.09
CA ILE A 208 1.01 24.74 2.77
C ILE A 208 -0.05 25.57 2.03
N LYS A 209 -1.16 24.93 1.67
CA LYS A 209 -2.34 25.56 1.04
C LYS A 209 -3.41 25.86 2.08
N THR A 210 -3.69 24.87 2.94
CA THR A 210 -4.69 24.97 4.01
C THR A 210 -4.13 24.27 5.24
N GLU A 211 -4.03 25.00 6.34
CA GLU A 211 -3.75 24.41 7.65
C GLU A 211 -5.04 23.85 8.24
N ARG A 212 -5.00 22.60 8.69
CA ARG A 212 -6.12 21.93 9.33
C ARG A 212 -5.78 21.61 10.77
N LYS A 213 -6.79 21.63 11.64
CA LYS A 213 -6.63 21.42 13.09
C LYS A 213 -6.13 20.02 13.47
N ASP A 214 -6.30 19.04 12.59
CA ASP A 214 -6.01 17.62 12.84
C ASP A 214 -4.67 17.17 12.22
N ASP A 215 -3.72 18.08 12.02
CA ASP A 215 -2.42 17.86 11.35
C ASP A 215 -2.47 17.30 9.90
N ASN A 216 -3.67 17.16 9.33
CA ASN A 216 -3.91 16.68 7.97
C ASN A 216 -3.98 17.86 7.00
N ASN A 217 -2.85 18.52 6.79
CA ASN A 217 -2.78 19.73 5.99
C ASN A 217 -2.93 19.44 4.49
N ASP A 218 -3.38 20.46 3.76
CA ASP A 218 -3.36 20.45 2.31
C ASP A 218 -2.09 21.14 1.83
N TYR A 219 -1.38 20.51 0.90
CA TYR A 219 -0.12 21.01 0.36
C TYR A 219 -0.20 21.21 -1.15
N LYS A 220 0.60 22.14 -1.64
CA LYS A 220 0.96 22.28 -3.05
C LYS A 220 2.43 21.92 -3.19
N LEU A 221 2.70 20.82 -3.89
CA LEU A 221 4.05 20.42 -4.24
C LEU A 221 4.44 21.12 -5.55
N VAL A 222 5.54 21.86 -5.55
CA VAL A 222 6.10 22.50 -6.74
C VAL A 222 7.57 22.11 -6.85
N THR A 223 7.88 21.18 -7.74
CA THR A 223 9.22 20.64 -7.93
C THR A 223 9.54 20.47 -9.42
N LYS A 224 10.76 20.04 -9.72
CA LYS A 224 11.19 19.67 -11.05
C LYS A 224 11.68 18.23 -11.03
N ILE A 225 11.13 17.42 -11.92
CA ILE A 225 11.53 16.03 -12.08
C ILE A 225 12.69 16.00 -13.05
N SER A 226 13.83 15.51 -12.57
CA SER A 226 15.00 15.25 -13.40
C SER A 226 14.87 13.90 -14.09
N ILE A 227 14.62 13.92 -15.40
CA ILE A 227 14.52 12.73 -16.24
C ILE A 227 15.86 12.56 -16.95
N SER A 228 16.61 11.55 -16.55
CA SER A 228 17.83 11.14 -17.23
C SER A 228 17.54 9.91 -18.10
N SER A 229 17.73 10.00 -19.41
CA SER A 229 17.77 8.79 -20.23
C SER A 229 19.19 8.23 -20.24
N TYR A 230 19.35 7.00 -19.73
CA TYR A 230 20.63 6.28 -19.73
C TYR A 230 21.01 5.78 -21.15
N GLY A 231 20.10 5.87 -22.12
CA GLY A 231 20.33 5.43 -23.50
C GLY A 231 19.60 6.29 -24.55
N VAL A 232 20.01 6.17 -25.81
CA VAL A 232 19.27 6.77 -26.94
C VAL A 232 18.06 5.88 -27.22
N TRP A 233 16.85 6.34 -26.92
CA TRP A 233 15.65 5.64 -27.38
C TRP A 233 15.55 5.76 -28.90
N SER A 234 15.11 4.70 -29.56
CA SER A 234 14.97 4.65 -31.02
C SER A 234 13.89 5.60 -31.56
N GLY A 235 12.97 6.05 -30.70
CA GLY A 235 11.88 6.96 -31.04
C GLY A 235 11.32 7.68 -29.81
N PRO A 236 10.25 8.50 -29.98
CA PRO A 236 9.48 9.03 -28.87
C PRO A 236 8.87 7.88 -28.07
N SER A 237 9.02 7.92 -26.75
CA SER A 237 8.50 6.88 -25.86
C SER A 237 7.67 7.50 -24.74
N LEU A 238 6.68 6.74 -24.29
CA LEU A 238 5.79 7.12 -23.22
C LEU A 238 6.45 6.83 -21.87
N ILE A 239 6.54 7.84 -21.01
CA ILE A 239 6.81 7.66 -19.58
C ILE A 239 5.54 7.87 -18.79
N GLU A 240 5.45 7.21 -17.64
CA GLU A 240 4.34 7.37 -16.71
C GLU A 240 4.84 8.00 -15.40
N ILE A 241 4.22 9.12 -15.00
CA ILE A 241 4.53 9.83 -13.77
C ILE A 241 3.35 9.70 -12.82
N ASN A 242 3.59 9.23 -11.60
CA ASN A 242 2.57 9.04 -10.59
C ASN A 242 3.01 9.60 -9.23
N LEU A 243 2.05 9.86 -8.36
CA LEU A 243 2.27 10.31 -6.99
C LEU A 243 1.85 9.22 -6.01
N LEU A 244 2.71 8.94 -5.04
CA LEU A 244 2.48 7.88 -4.07
C LEU A 244 2.97 8.26 -2.67
N ILE A 245 2.48 7.52 -1.69
CA ILE A 245 2.99 7.51 -0.33
C ILE A 245 3.82 6.24 -0.15
N ASP A 246 5.06 6.40 0.28
CA ASP A 246 6.01 5.33 0.52
C ASP A 246 6.23 5.13 2.01
N PHE A 247 5.96 3.92 2.48
CA PHE A 247 6.12 3.53 3.89
C PHE A 247 7.38 2.70 4.14
N ARG A 248 8.30 2.57 3.17
CA ARG A 248 9.54 1.80 3.31
C ARG A 248 10.63 2.51 4.12
N ASP A 249 10.71 3.84 4.03
CA ASP A 249 11.78 4.67 4.61
C ASP A 249 11.51 5.15 6.05
N ILE A 250 10.50 4.59 6.72
CA ILE A 250 10.24 4.93 8.13
C ILE A 250 11.38 4.35 8.96
N SER A 251 12.36 5.20 9.27
CA SER A 251 13.53 4.92 10.08
C SER A 251 13.18 4.09 11.32
N SER A 252 13.45 2.79 11.23
CA SER A 252 14.09 1.97 12.26
C SER A 252 13.66 2.24 13.70
N SER A 253 12.40 1.91 14.07
CA SER A 253 12.02 1.48 15.43
C SER A 253 10.54 1.10 15.55
N SER A 254 9.67 1.52 14.63
CA SER A 254 8.24 1.20 14.68
C SER A 254 7.63 0.99 13.29
N LEU A 255 8.24 0.12 12.47
CA LEU A 255 7.45 -0.46 11.38
C LEU A 255 6.23 -1.10 12.03
N SER A 256 5.02 -0.64 11.70
CA SER A 256 3.83 -1.31 12.19
C SER A 256 3.88 -2.76 11.72
N THR A 257 3.44 -3.69 12.55
CA THR A 257 3.43 -5.12 12.21
C THR A 257 2.77 -5.38 10.85
N THR A 258 1.78 -4.58 10.51
CA THR A 258 1.13 -4.43 9.21
C THR A 258 2.12 -4.26 8.04
N GLN A 259 3.14 -3.41 8.19
CA GLN A 259 4.19 -3.14 7.18
C GLN A 259 5.19 -4.30 7.07
N ILE A 260 5.58 -4.90 8.20
CA ILE A 260 6.44 -6.09 8.23
C ILE A 260 5.80 -7.23 7.45
N TYR A 261 4.51 -7.49 7.69
CA TYR A 261 3.76 -8.52 6.97
C TYR A 261 3.73 -8.29 5.45
N SER A 262 3.43 -7.06 5.03
CA SER A 262 3.42 -6.67 3.61
C SER A 262 4.78 -6.89 2.93
N SER A 263 5.88 -6.65 3.64
CA SER A 263 7.26 -6.88 3.15
C SER A 263 7.68 -8.36 3.10
N LEU A 264 7.05 -9.22 3.91
CA LEU A 264 7.40 -10.64 3.98
C LEU A 264 6.70 -11.46 2.91
N LEU A 265 5.48 -11.09 2.51
CA LEU A 265 4.75 -11.71 1.41
C LEU A 265 5.52 -11.66 0.08
N THR A 266 6.34 -10.64 -0.12
CA THR A 266 7.10 -10.41 -1.35
C THR A 266 8.36 -11.28 -1.41
N LYS A 267 8.99 -11.52 -0.26
CA LYS A 267 10.17 -12.40 -0.13
C LYS A 267 9.80 -13.88 -0.10
N SER A 268 8.66 -14.22 0.50
CA SER A 268 8.26 -15.60 0.69
C SER A 268 7.59 -16.21 -0.55
N SER A 269 6.90 -15.42 -1.39
CA SER A 269 6.09 -15.98 -2.50
C SER A 269 6.88 -16.65 -3.64
N GLY A 270 8.22 -16.59 -3.67
CA GLY A 270 9.05 -17.24 -4.70
C GLY A 270 8.87 -16.67 -6.11
N ILE A 271 8.02 -15.64 -6.26
CA ILE A 271 7.76 -14.95 -7.51
C ILE A 271 8.72 -13.76 -7.54
N LYS A 272 9.78 -13.83 -8.37
CA LYS A 272 10.53 -12.64 -8.80
C LYS A 272 9.61 -11.79 -9.69
N SER A 273 8.63 -11.13 -9.09
CA SER A 273 7.86 -10.10 -9.78
C SER A 273 8.60 -8.79 -9.61
N THR A 274 8.90 -8.12 -10.71
CA THR A 274 9.35 -6.72 -10.73
C THR A 274 8.32 -5.75 -10.13
N ARG A 275 7.11 -6.24 -9.79
CA ARG A 275 6.03 -5.51 -9.07
C ARG A 275 5.97 -5.82 -7.56
N SER A 276 6.98 -6.50 -7.03
CA SER A 276 6.98 -7.00 -5.64
C SER A 276 7.35 -5.93 -4.59
N GLU A 277 7.66 -4.70 -4.98
CA GLU A 277 7.94 -3.59 -4.05
C GLU A 277 6.71 -2.72 -3.71
N ASP A 278 5.55 -3.03 -4.30
CA ASP A 278 4.36 -2.18 -4.25
C ASP A 278 3.50 -2.33 -2.96
N ASN A 279 3.78 -3.30 -2.08
CA ASN A 279 2.90 -3.58 -0.92
C ASN A 279 3.01 -2.57 0.24
N LEU A 280 4.01 -1.69 0.20
CA LEU A 280 4.23 -0.60 1.16
C LEU A 280 4.11 0.78 0.52
N VAL A 281 3.52 0.81 -0.67
CA VAL A 281 3.38 1.99 -1.49
C VAL A 281 1.90 2.15 -1.80
N ILE A 282 1.38 3.36 -1.62
CA ILE A 282 0.00 3.67 -1.95
C ILE A 282 -0.02 4.77 -2.99
N GLU A 283 -0.52 4.46 -4.19
CA GLU A 283 -0.74 5.46 -5.23
C GLU A 283 -1.94 6.33 -4.84
N ILE A 284 -1.75 7.66 -4.83
CA ILE A 284 -2.75 8.62 -4.35
C ILE A 284 -3.39 9.46 -5.45
N CYS A 285 -2.93 9.30 -6.69
CA CYS A 285 -3.49 9.97 -7.85
C CYS A 285 -3.51 9.04 -9.07
N LYS A 286 -4.18 9.49 -10.13
CA LYS A 286 -4.05 8.84 -11.45
C LYS A 286 -2.69 9.22 -12.05
N PRO A 287 -2.01 8.28 -12.72
CA PRO A 287 -0.76 8.59 -13.39
C PRO A 287 -0.99 9.53 -14.58
N VAL A 288 -0.01 10.40 -14.83
CA VAL A 288 0.08 11.23 -16.04
C VAL A 288 1.09 10.62 -16.98
N ARG A 289 0.76 10.57 -18.27
CA ARG A 289 1.63 10.02 -19.30
C ARG A 289 2.23 11.13 -20.14
N LEU A 290 3.54 11.04 -20.37
CA LEU A 290 4.27 12.00 -21.20
C LEU A 290 5.04 11.33 -22.31
N MET A 291 4.97 11.91 -23.50
CA MET A 291 5.78 11.49 -24.62
C MET A 291 7.13 12.21 -24.57
N ILE A 292 8.22 11.45 -24.47
CA ILE A 292 9.59 11.97 -24.38
C ILE A 292 10.43 11.43 -25.54
N HIS A 293 11.22 12.29 -26.18
CA HIS A 293 12.07 11.93 -27.31
C HIS A 293 13.53 12.38 -27.10
N PRO A 294 14.43 11.46 -26.70
CA PRO A 294 15.86 11.73 -26.61
C PRO A 294 16.48 11.80 -28.01
N MET A 295 16.86 12.99 -28.45
CA MET A 295 17.54 13.23 -29.72
C MET A 295 19.05 13.01 -29.59
N LYS A 296 19.67 12.44 -30.64
CA LYS A 296 21.14 12.32 -30.68
C LYS A 296 21.78 13.71 -30.62
N PRO A 297 22.90 13.89 -29.89
CA PRO A 297 23.66 15.14 -29.93
C PRO A 297 24.06 15.41 -31.38
N LYS A 298 23.75 16.61 -31.88
CA LYS A 298 24.22 17.05 -33.19
C LYS A 298 25.75 17.11 -33.11
N ARG A 299 26.45 16.26 -33.87
CA ARG A 299 27.91 16.39 -34.04
C ARG A 299 28.17 17.79 -34.60
N CYS A 300 28.84 18.65 -33.83
CA CYS A 300 29.44 19.84 -34.39
C CYS A 300 30.52 19.36 -35.36
N VAL A 301 30.30 19.59 -36.65
CA VAL A 301 31.37 19.50 -37.64
C VAL A 301 32.23 20.74 -37.36
N ILE A 302 33.39 20.53 -36.75
CA ILE A 302 34.45 21.53 -36.62
C ILE A 302 35.29 21.45 -37.89
#